data_AF-A0A3S2V4W2-F1
#
_entry.id   AF-A0A3S2V4W2-F1
#
_cell.length_a   1.000
_cell.length_b   1.000
_cell.length_c   1.000
_cell.angle_alpha   90.00
_cell.angle_beta   90.00
_cell.angle_gamma   90.00
#
_symmetry.space_group_name_H-M   'P 1'
#
loop_
_entity.id
_entity.type
_entity.pdbx_description
1 polymer ?
#
loop_
_entity_poly.entity_id
_entity_poly.type
_entity_poly.pdbx_seq_one_letter_code
_entity_poly.pdbx_strand_id
1 'polypeptide(L)'
;MEKQEEESNKKLAKRLGLTYDELMETDWHIETDESKEGIIYGNIIYFVEIPKRIRKKIIGLDGDNQVYLEHNYDYEDYYNDNYEDYFETIIANSHYYDSFQTEINNLIKLNKIDLDDTNLNKILKRQIYISAITCLETFLSDTFVNQTNENETYLRNFVETFPVFTNKRLNLNQIYEHFEKLNKIARKEMLDVIYHNLDKVENMYRATFKIDFPDIQELSKAVAQRHDLVHRNGKTKEGEEVNIDEESIKKLIAKIYDFVESISNLLKLKG
;
A
#
# COMPACT_ATOMS: atom_id res chain seq x y z
N MET A 1 -4.20 3.09 -18.63
CA MET A 1 -4.09 4.41 -18.00
C MET A 1 -5.36 5.22 -18.25
N GLU A 2 -5.68 5.63 -19.49
CA GLU A 2 -6.91 6.41 -19.80
C GLU A 2 -8.23 5.73 -19.38
N LYS A 3 -8.37 4.41 -19.57
CA LYS A 3 -9.59 3.68 -19.15
C LYS A 3 -9.83 3.68 -17.63
N GLN A 4 -8.78 3.66 -16.82
CA GLN A 4 -8.88 3.65 -15.36
C GLN A 4 -9.25 5.02 -14.81
N GLU A 5 -8.73 6.09 -15.44
CA GLU A 5 -9.06 7.47 -15.09
C GLU A 5 -10.52 7.81 -15.45
N GLU A 6 -10.98 7.38 -16.63
CA GLU A 6 -12.38 7.54 -17.05
C GLU A 6 -13.36 6.84 -16.10
N GLU A 7 -13.06 5.60 -15.68
CA GLU A 7 -13.87 4.88 -14.71
C GLU A 7 -13.89 5.54 -13.33
N SER A 8 -12.74 6.05 -12.87
CA SER A 8 -12.65 6.79 -11.62
C SER A 8 -13.52 8.06 -11.65
N ASN A 9 -13.42 8.82 -12.74
CA ASN A 9 -14.19 10.06 -12.92
C ASN A 9 -15.69 9.79 -13.07
N LYS A 10 -16.11 8.69 -13.71
CA LYS A 10 -17.52 8.26 -13.75
C LYS A 10 -18.08 7.99 -12.35
N LYS A 11 -17.30 7.33 -11.49
CA LYS A 11 -17.69 7.05 -10.10
C LYS A 11 -17.82 8.34 -9.31
N LEU A 12 -16.84 9.22 -9.44
CA LEU A 12 -16.87 10.51 -8.80
C LEU A 12 -18.11 11.33 -9.22
N ALA A 13 -18.40 11.39 -10.52
CA ALA A 13 -19.57 12.08 -11.04
C ALA A 13 -20.87 11.56 -10.39
N LYS A 14 -21.03 10.23 -10.33
CA LYS A 14 -22.18 9.59 -9.68
C LYS A 14 -22.31 10.01 -8.21
N ARG A 15 -21.22 10.02 -7.45
CA ARG A 15 -21.21 10.41 -6.03
C ARG A 15 -21.59 11.87 -5.81
N LEU A 16 -21.21 12.73 -6.75
CA LEU A 16 -21.57 14.15 -6.76
C LEU A 16 -22.98 14.42 -7.31
N GLY A 17 -23.72 13.40 -7.74
CA GLY A 17 -25.04 13.56 -8.37
C GLY A 17 -24.99 14.14 -9.79
N LEU A 18 -23.85 14.01 -10.46
CA LEU A 18 -23.59 14.47 -11.82
C LEU A 18 -23.51 13.32 -12.81
N THR A 19 -23.73 13.62 -14.09
CA THR A 19 -23.24 12.74 -15.16
C THR A 19 -21.73 12.91 -15.36
N TYR A 20 -21.08 11.93 -15.99
CA TYR A 20 -19.66 12.04 -16.35
C TYR A 20 -19.36 13.30 -17.16
N ASP A 21 -20.17 13.57 -18.19
CA ASP A 21 -20.02 14.77 -19.03
C ASP A 21 -20.16 16.05 -18.20
N GLU A 22 -21.09 16.09 -17.24
CA GLU A 22 -21.26 17.24 -16.35
C GLU A 22 -20.07 17.45 -15.42
N LEU A 23 -19.42 16.38 -14.94
CA LEU A 23 -18.19 16.51 -14.16
C LEU A 23 -17.03 17.03 -15.01
N MET A 24 -16.90 16.55 -16.25
CA MET A 24 -15.83 16.98 -17.17
C MET A 24 -15.98 18.43 -17.66
N GLU A 25 -17.15 19.03 -17.47
CA GLU A 25 -17.40 20.45 -17.70
C GLU A 25 -17.02 21.35 -16.51
N THR A 26 -16.62 20.76 -15.39
CA THR A 26 -16.11 21.49 -14.21
C THR A 26 -14.60 21.41 -14.14
N ASP A 27 -13.98 22.39 -13.50
CA ASP A 27 -12.57 22.32 -13.12
C ASP A 27 -12.48 21.97 -11.63
N TRP A 28 -11.82 20.86 -11.31
CA TRP A 28 -11.75 20.33 -9.95
C TRP A 28 -10.42 19.65 -9.66
N HIS A 29 -10.06 19.61 -8.38
CA HIS A 29 -8.96 18.80 -7.87
C HIS A 29 -9.35 18.17 -6.53
N ILE A 30 -8.63 17.11 -6.17
CA ILE A 30 -8.83 16.38 -4.92
C ILE A 30 -7.62 16.61 -4.03
N GLU A 31 -7.87 16.94 -2.78
CA GLU A 31 -6.88 16.83 -1.71
C GLU A 31 -7.32 15.75 -0.72
N THR A 32 -6.34 15.02 -0.19
CA THR A 32 -6.56 14.01 0.83
C THR A 32 -6.51 14.68 2.19
N ASP A 33 -7.58 14.53 2.98
CA ASP A 33 -7.58 14.95 4.38
C ASP A 33 -6.82 13.90 5.19
N GLU A 34 -5.56 14.16 5.48
CA GLU A 34 -4.67 13.26 6.21
C GLU A 34 -4.15 13.84 7.52
N SER A 35 -4.04 12.99 8.54
CA SER A 35 -3.38 13.34 9.79
C SER A 35 -1.87 13.47 9.60
N LYS A 36 -1.19 14.09 10.57
CA LYS A 36 0.28 14.15 10.62
C LYS A 36 0.96 12.78 10.69
N GLU A 37 0.21 11.74 11.01
CA GLU A 37 0.66 10.34 11.07
C GLU A 37 0.30 9.56 9.79
N GLY A 38 -0.21 10.25 8.76
CA GLY A 38 -0.59 9.66 7.47
C GLY A 38 -1.94 8.93 7.49
N ILE A 39 -2.82 9.25 8.44
CA ILE A 39 -4.17 8.66 8.51
C ILE A 39 -5.12 9.47 7.65
N ILE A 40 -5.70 8.86 6.61
CA ILE A 40 -6.66 9.51 5.72
C ILE A 40 -8.06 9.49 6.35
N TYR A 41 -8.63 10.67 6.60
CA TYR A 41 -10.00 10.86 7.12
C TYR A 41 -11.05 10.98 6.01
N GLY A 42 -10.62 11.41 4.82
CA GLY A 42 -11.52 11.74 3.72
C GLY A 42 -10.77 12.32 2.54
N ASN A 43 -11.53 12.71 1.53
CA ASN A 43 -11.02 13.53 0.43
C ASN A 43 -11.86 14.79 0.33
N ILE A 44 -11.22 15.94 0.14
CA ILE A 44 -11.88 17.20 -0.15
C ILE A 44 -11.78 17.42 -1.66
N ILE A 45 -12.93 17.63 -2.30
CA ILE A 45 -13.00 18.00 -3.70
C ILE A 45 -13.20 19.49 -3.80
N TYR A 46 -12.25 20.17 -4.42
CA TYR A 46 -12.32 21.59 -4.67
C TYR A 46 -12.75 21.84 -6.10
N PHE A 47 -13.81 22.62 -6.29
CA PHE A 47 -14.21 23.08 -7.60
C PHE A 47 -13.68 24.49 -7.85
N VAL A 48 -12.77 24.62 -8.81
CA VAL A 48 -12.20 25.89 -9.26
C VAL A 48 -13.23 26.66 -10.09
N GLU A 49 -13.92 25.97 -11.00
CA GLU A 49 -14.98 26.55 -11.83
C GLU A 49 -16.18 25.61 -11.97
N ILE A 50 -17.38 26.14 -11.71
CA ILE A 50 -18.64 25.39 -11.83
C ILE A 50 -19.62 26.15 -12.72
N PRO A 51 -20.07 25.59 -13.86
CA PRO A 51 -21.14 26.17 -14.63
C PRO A 51 -22.42 26.35 -13.80
N LYS A 52 -23.10 27.50 -13.94
CA LYS A 52 -24.29 27.86 -13.13
C LYS A 52 -25.39 26.79 -13.13
N ARG A 53 -25.52 26.03 -14.23
CA ARG A 53 -26.50 24.94 -14.39
C ARG A 53 -26.16 23.68 -13.58
N ILE A 54 -24.87 23.44 -13.33
CA ILE A 54 -24.34 22.25 -12.66
C ILE A 54 -24.28 22.50 -11.14
N ARG A 55 -24.00 23.74 -10.72
CA ARG A 55 -23.82 24.09 -9.30
C ARG A 55 -24.95 23.63 -8.37
N LYS A 56 -26.20 23.64 -8.82
CA LYS A 56 -27.36 23.20 -8.01
C LYS A 56 -27.55 21.68 -7.96
N LYS A 57 -26.82 20.93 -8.78
CA LYS A 57 -26.90 19.46 -8.87
C LYS A 57 -25.86 18.77 -7.98
N ILE A 58 -24.75 19.44 -7.70
CA ILE A 58 -23.65 18.86 -6.93
C ILE A 58 -24.10 18.57 -5.51
N ILE A 59 -24.14 17.29 -5.16
CA ILE A 59 -24.49 16.81 -3.82
C ILE A 59 -23.35 17.17 -2.85
N GLY A 60 -23.69 17.77 -1.72
CA GLY A 60 -22.73 18.08 -0.66
C GLY A 60 -21.84 19.30 -0.91
N LEU A 61 -22.13 20.09 -1.95
CA LEU A 61 -21.37 21.33 -2.25
C LEU A 61 -21.63 22.39 -1.17
N ASP A 62 -20.57 22.87 -0.56
CA ASP A 62 -20.62 23.90 0.47
C ASP A 62 -20.47 25.34 -0.10
N GLY A 63 -20.37 26.32 0.81
CA GLY A 63 -20.24 27.73 0.48
C GLY A 63 -18.90 28.10 -0.19
N ASP A 64 -17.87 27.27 -0.01
CA ASP A 64 -16.51 27.47 -0.51
C ASP A 64 -16.24 26.66 -1.78
N ASN A 65 -17.30 26.16 -2.42
CA ASN A 65 -17.26 25.27 -3.60
C ASN A 65 -16.48 23.98 -3.34
N GLN A 66 -16.61 23.43 -2.14
CA GLN A 66 -15.97 22.18 -1.75
C GLN A 66 -17.03 21.10 -1.50
N VAL A 67 -16.63 19.85 -1.72
CA VAL A 67 -17.39 18.68 -1.28
C VAL A 67 -16.47 17.85 -0.43
N TYR A 68 -16.78 17.75 0.86
CA TYR A 68 -16.10 16.81 1.74
C TYR A 68 -16.68 15.41 1.52
N LEU A 69 -15.88 14.55 0.93
CA LEU A 69 -16.17 13.13 0.88
C LEU A 69 -15.54 12.49 2.11
N GLU A 70 -16.34 12.39 3.17
CA GLU A 70 -16.05 11.47 4.27
C GLU A 70 -15.65 10.12 3.66
N HIS A 71 -14.64 9.48 4.22
CA HIS A 71 -14.42 8.04 4.03
C HIS A 71 -15.56 7.24 4.71
N ASN A 72 -16.80 7.62 4.42
CA ASN A 72 -17.94 6.74 4.56
C ASN A 72 -17.74 5.66 3.51
N TYR A 73 -17.52 4.46 4.01
CA TYR A 73 -17.61 3.20 3.28
C TYR A 73 -19.04 3.09 2.76
N ASP A 74 -19.43 3.87 1.75
CA ASP A 74 -20.63 3.62 0.97
C ASP A 74 -20.39 2.28 0.28
N TYR A 75 -21.00 1.26 0.90
CA TYR A 75 -20.74 -0.15 0.70
C TYR A 75 -21.02 -0.67 -0.73
N GLU A 76 -21.56 0.15 -1.63
CA GLU A 76 -21.88 -0.25 -2.99
C GLU A 76 -20.71 -0.14 -3.98
N ASP A 77 -19.70 0.70 -3.72
CA ASP A 77 -18.53 0.87 -4.62
C ASP A 77 -17.34 -0.06 -4.26
N TYR A 78 -17.51 -0.91 -3.24
CA TYR A 78 -16.47 -1.76 -2.63
C TYR A 78 -16.28 -3.15 -3.28
N TYR A 79 -16.99 -3.42 -4.39
CA TYR A 79 -16.95 -4.70 -5.10
C TYR A 79 -16.26 -4.54 -6.46
N ASN A 80 -14.95 -4.28 -6.44
CA ASN A 80 -14.15 -4.51 -7.63
C ASN A 80 -13.58 -5.93 -7.57
N ASP A 81 -13.95 -6.79 -8.51
CA ASP A 81 -13.52 -8.19 -8.58
C ASP A 81 -11.98 -8.32 -8.54
N ASN A 82 -11.26 -7.30 -9.05
CA ASN A 82 -9.80 -7.26 -9.07
C ASN A 82 -9.12 -7.38 -7.69
N TYR A 83 -9.74 -6.89 -6.60
CA TYR A 83 -9.14 -6.99 -5.26
C TYR A 83 -9.26 -8.40 -4.69
N GLU A 84 -10.38 -9.07 -4.97
CA GLU A 84 -10.57 -10.44 -4.55
C GLU A 84 -9.61 -11.34 -5.34
N ASP A 85 -9.49 -11.16 -6.66
CA ASP A 85 -8.53 -11.91 -7.48
C ASP A 85 -7.07 -11.73 -7.01
N TYR A 86 -6.69 -10.50 -6.62
CA TYR A 86 -5.36 -10.24 -6.08
C TYR A 86 -5.14 -10.88 -4.71
N PHE A 87 -6.14 -10.81 -3.83
CA PHE A 87 -6.11 -11.49 -2.54
C PHE A 87 -5.96 -13.00 -2.71
N GLU A 88 -6.77 -13.60 -3.59
CA GLU A 88 -6.74 -15.02 -3.93
C GLU A 88 -5.36 -15.43 -4.50
N THR A 89 -4.72 -14.55 -5.28
CA THR A 89 -3.35 -14.78 -5.78
C THR A 89 -2.32 -14.84 -4.65
N ILE A 90 -2.43 -13.96 -3.66
CA ILE A 90 -1.51 -13.94 -2.51
C ILE A 90 -1.69 -15.19 -1.64
N ILE A 91 -2.94 -15.58 -1.34
CA ILE A 91 -3.19 -16.76 -0.51
C ILE A 91 -2.94 -18.09 -1.25
N ALA A 92 -3.00 -18.09 -2.59
CA ALA A 92 -2.61 -19.24 -3.39
C ALA A 92 -1.10 -19.52 -3.32
N ASN A 93 -0.28 -18.50 -3.04
CA ASN A 93 1.14 -18.66 -2.82
C ASN A 93 1.42 -19.06 -1.37
N SER A 94 1.17 -20.31 -0.98
CA SER A 94 1.51 -20.81 0.37
C SER A 94 3.02 -20.91 0.64
N HIS A 95 3.86 -20.70 -0.39
CA HIS A 95 5.32 -20.82 -0.35
C HIS A 95 6.01 -19.45 -0.52
N TYR A 96 5.41 -18.39 0.03
CA TYR A 96 5.94 -17.02 -0.07
C TYR A 96 7.34 -16.86 0.52
N TYR A 97 7.68 -17.59 1.58
CA TYR A 97 9.05 -17.63 2.12
C TYR A 97 10.06 -18.24 1.12
N ASP A 98 9.72 -19.37 0.50
CA ASP A 98 10.56 -20.01 -0.52
C ASP A 98 10.70 -19.13 -1.79
N SER A 99 9.61 -18.43 -2.14
CA SER A 99 9.58 -17.46 -3.23
C SER A 99 10.54 -16.29 -2.96
N PHE A 100 10.51 -15.73 -1.75
CA PHE A 100 11.46 -14.73 -1.29
C PHE A 100 12.91 -15.23 -1.37
N GLN A 101 13.19 -16.44 -0.85
CA GLN A 101 14.54 -17.02 -0.90
C GLN A 101 15.04 -17.18 -2.34
N THR A 102 14.18 -17.67 -3.23
CA THR A 102 14.51 -17.85 -4.64
C THR A 102 14.88 -16.52 -5.30
N GLU A 103 14.07 -15.49 -5.08
CA GLU A 103 14.29 -14.18 -5.69
C GLU A 103 15.55 -13.50 -5.14
N ILE A 104 15.75 -13.51 -3.82
CA ILE A 104 16.98 -12.98 -3.20
C ILE A 104 18.23 -13.68 -3.76
N ASN A 105 18.20 -15.00 -3.92
CA ASN A 105 19.30 -15.75 -4.51
C ASN A 105 19.57 -15.36 -5.97
N ASN A 106 18.53 -15.03 -6.74
CA ASN A 106 18.68 -14.53 -8.10
C ASN A 106 19.29 -13.12 -8.10
N LEU A 107 18.86 -12.23 -7.22
CA LEU A 107 19.45 -10.90 -7.06
C LEU A 107 20.93 -10.96 -6.67
N ILE A 108 21.33 -11.92 -5.81
CA ILE A 108 22.74 -12.17 -5.48
C ILE A 108 23.53 -12.57 -6.73
N LYS A 109 22.97 -13.41 -7.60
CA LYS A 109 23.62 -13.80 -8.87
C LYS A 109 23.71 -12.63 -9.83
N LEU A 110 22.64 -11.85 -9.99
CA LEU A 110 22.63 -10.65 -10.83
C LEU A 110 23.66 -9.63 -10.36
N ASN A 111 23.84 -9.49 -9.04
CA ASN A 111 24.84 -8.58 -8.49
C ASN A 111 26.29 -9.00 -8.80
N LYS A 112 26.54 -10.23 -9.26
CA LYS A 112 27.88 -10.67 -9.68
C LYS A 112 28.16 -10.47 -11.17
N ILE A 113 27.15 -10.07 -11.94
CA ILE A 113 27.30 -9.83 -13.38
C ILE A 113 28.01 -8.51 -13.60
N ASP A 114 29.05 -8.53 -14.44
CA ASP A 114 29.67 -7.36 -15.04
C ASP A 114 29.26 -7.28 -16.51
N LEU A 115 28.74 -6.14 -16.94
CA LEU A 115 28.28 -5.90 -18.31
C LEU A 115 29.37 -5.29 -19.22
N ASP A 116 30.60 -5.16 -18.73
CA ASP A 116 31.72 -4.48 -19.41
C ASP A 116 31.41 -3.03 -19.84
N ASP A 117 30.36 -2.44 -19.25
CA ASP A 117 29.93 -1.05 -19.46
C ASP A 117 29.56 -0.43 -18.11
N THR A 118 30.25 0.65 -17.76
CA THR A 118 30.09 1.31 -16.45
C THR A 118 28.68 1.89 -16.25
N ASN A 119 28.06 2.43 -17.29
CA ASN A 119 26.72 3.03 -17.19
C ASN A 119 25.65 1.95 -17.08
N LEU A 120 25.77 0.86 -17.84
CA LEU A 120 24.86 -0.28 -17.73
C LEU A 120 25.00 -0.95 -16.36
N ASN A 121 26.23 -1.10 -15.84
CA ASN A 121 26.46 -1.59 -14.50
C ASN A 121 25.79 -0.71 -13.44
N LYS A 122 25.94 0.64 -13.50
CA LYS A 122 25.24 1.56 -12.60
C LYS A 122 23.72 1.34 -12.61
N ILE A 123 23.13 1.21 -13.79
CA ILE A 123 21.69 0.96 -13.94
C ILE A 123 21.31 -0.40 -13.33
N LEU A 124 22.08 -1.46 -13.64
CA LEU A 124 21.84 -2.80 -13.11
C LEU A 124 21.88 -2.81 -11.57
N LYS A 125 22.91 -2.21 -10.96
CA LYS A 125 23.05 -2.12 -9.49
C LYS A 125 21.86 -1.38 -8.87
N ARG A 126 21.45 -0.26 -9.47
CA ARG A 126 20.25 0.47 -9.05
C ARG A 126 18.99 -0.40 -9.11
N GLN A 127 18.76 -1.14 -10.19
CA GLN A 127 17.59 -2.00 -10.32
C GLN A 127 17.61 -3.14 -9.29
N ILE A 128 18.77 -3.78 -9.07
CA ILE A 128 18.90 -4.83 -8.05
C ILE A 128 18.57 -4.29 -6.65
N TYR A 129 19.04 -3.09 -6.31
CA TYR A 129 18.70 -2.46 -5.03
C TYR A 129 17.19 -2.27 -4.87
N ILE A 130 16.53 -1.72 -5.89
CA ILE A 130 15.07 -1.51 -5.90
C ILE A 130 14.35 -2.85 -5.74
N SER A 131 14.74 -3.86 -6.53
CA SER A 131 14.16 -5.21 -6.46
C SER A 131 14.35 -5.85 -5.10
N ALA A 132 15.50 -5.69 -4.45
CA ALA A 132 15.74 -6.24 -3.11
C ALA A 132 14.75 -5.67 -2.07
N ILE A 133 14.52 -4.36 -2.09
CA ILE A 133 13.51 -3.72 -1.24
C ILE A 133 12.09 -4.19 -1.61
N THR A 134 11.78 -4.32 -2.90
CA THR A 134 10.49 -4.87 -3.34
C THR A 134 10.28 -6.31 -2.83
N CYS A 135 11.31 -7.16 -2.82
CA CYS A 135 11.21 -8.50 -2.22
C CYS A 135 10.85 -8.45 -0.73
N LEU A 136 11.41 -7.50 0.02
CA LEU A 136 11.05 -7.30 1.43
C LEU A 136 9.58 -6.86 1.56
N GLU A 137 9.14 -5.88 0.77
CA GLU A 137 7.75 -5.40 0.78
C GLU A 137 6.76 -6.54 0.47
N THR A 138 7.03 -7.31 -0.58
CA THR A 138 6.21 -8.46 -0.97
C THR A 138 6.18 -9.53 0.11
N PHE A 139 7.34 -9.88 0.69
CA PHE A 139 7.38 -10.85 1.80
C PHE A 139 6.54 -10.39 3.00
N LEU A 140 6.62 -9.11 3.38
CA LEU A 140 5.85 -8.55 4.49
C LEU A 140 4.34 -8.54 4.18
N SER A 141 3.96 -8.23 2.95
CA SER A 141 2.57 -8.29 2.50
C SER A 141 2.03 -9.72 2.53
N ASP A 142 2.71 -10.64 1.85
CA ASP A 142 2.29 -12.02 1.71
C ASP A 142 2.22 -12.70 3.08
N THR A 143 3.21 -12.48 3.95
CA THR A 143 3.21 -13.00 5.32
C THR A 143 2.01 -12.47 6.11
N PHE A 144 1.74 -11.16 6.05
CA PHE A 144 0.65 -10.58 6.82
C PHE A 144 -0.71 -11.11 6.37
N VAL A 145 -0.92 -11.14 5.05
CA VAL A 145 -2.16 -11.62 4.42
C VAL A 145 -2.38 -13.10 4.71
N ASN A 146 -1.39 -13.96 4.44
CA ASN A 146 -1.53 -15.41 4.63
C ASN A 146 -1.76 -15.76 6.11
N GLN A 147 -0.92 -15.25 7.01
CA GLN A 147 -1.06 -15.55 8.44
C GLN A 147 -2.40 -15.07 9.01
N THR A 148 -2.85 -13.87 8.62
CA THR A 148 -4.13 -13.32 9.08
C THR A 148 -5.32 -14.09 8.51
N ASN A 149 -5.24 -14.54 7.25
CA ASN A 149 -6.30 -15.31 6.61
C ASN A 149 -6.44 -16.74 7.19
N GLU A 150 -5.33 -17.37 7.54
CA GLU A 150 -5.30 -18.76 8.04
C GLU A 150 -5.66 -18.89 9.53
N ASN A 151 -5.64 -17.78 10.28
CA ASN A 151 -5.84 -17.79 11.73
C ASN A 151 -6.89 -16.77 12.18
N GLU A 152 -8.07 -17.24 12.59
CA GLU A 152 -9.17 -16.40 13.07
C GLU A 152 -8.77 -15.48 14.25
N THR A 153 -7.83 -15.91 15.10
CA THR A 153 -7.34 -15.07 16.21
C THR A 153 -6.53 -13.89 15.66
N TYR A 154 -5.72 -14.09 14.64
CA TYR A 154 -4.98 -13.00 13.99
C TYR A 154 -5.94 -12.06 13.25
N LEU A 155 -6.90 -12.60 12.50
CA LEU A 155 -7.93 -11.77 11.85
C LEU A 155 -8.69 -10.91 12.86
N ARG A 156 -9.10 -11.51 13.99
CA ARG A 156 -9.75 -10.78 15.07
C ARG A 156 -8.85 -9.69 15.65
N ASN A 157 -7.60 -10.01 15.96
CA ASN A 157 -6.65 -9.02 16.49
C ASN A 157 -6.46 -7.86 15.51
N PHE A 158 -6.34 -8.14 14.21
CA PHE A 158 -6.23 -7.12 13.18
C PHE A 158 -7.46 -6.20 13.17
N VAL A 159 -8.67 -6.78 13.11
CA VAL A 159 -9.92 -6.01 13.14
C VAL A 159 -10.06 -5.18 14.43
N GLU A 160 -9.65 -5.71 15.58
CA GLU A 160 -9.78 -5.00 16.86
C GLU A 160 -8.73 -3.89 17.06
N THR A 161 -7.64 -3.88 16.29
CA THR A 161 -6.51 -2.97 16.51
C THR A 161 -6.23 -2.03 15.33
N PHE A 162 -6.67 -2.35 14.12
CA PHE A 162 -6.36 -1.54 12.95
C PHE A 162 -7.29 -0.30 12.88
N PRO A 163 -6.74 0.93 12.74
CA PRO A 163 -7.48 2.19 12.95
C PRO A 163 -8.79 2.33 12.15
N VAL A 164 -8.83 1.75 10.95
CA VAL A 164 -10.01 1.74 10.08
C VAL A 164 -11.24 1.11 10.74
N PHE A 165 -11.05 0.12 11.60
CA PHE A 165 -12.14 -0.57 12.29
C PHE A 165 -12.46 0.08 13.63
N THR A 166 -11.45 0.56 14.36
CA THR A 166 -11.63 1.12 15.70
C THR A 166 -12.34 2.47 15.70
N ASN A 167 -12.23 3.22 14.59
CA ASN A 167 -12.82 4.55 14.46
C ASN A 167 -14.26 4.54 13.94
N LYS A 168 -14.86 3.36 13.69
CA LYS A 168 -16.24 3.23 13.18
C LYS A 168 -17.27 3.18 14.30
N ARG A 169 -18.30 4.04 14.20
CA ARG A 169 -19.51 3.92 15.02
C ARG A 169 -20.47 2.93 14.36
N LEU A 170 -20.86 1.88 15.07
CA LEU A 170 -21.77 0.84 14.58
C LEU A 170 -23.10 0.92 15.32
N ASN A 171 -24.22 0.96 14.58
CA ASN A 171 -25.54 0.79 15.16
C ASN A 171 -25.87 -0.70 15.25
N LEU A 172 -26.49 -1.13 16.36
CA LEU A 172 -26.81 -2.56 16.58
C LEU A 172 -27.76 -3.13 15.52
N ASN A 173 -28.62 -2.31 14.91
CA ASN A 173 -29.51 -2.75 13.84
C ASN A 173 -28.80 -3.08 12.52
N GLN A 174 -27.52 -2.68 12.36
CA GLN A 174 -26.70 -2.95 11.18
C GLN A 174 -25.68 -4.07 11.41
N ILE A 175 -25.71 -4.73 12.58
CA ILE A 175 -24.65 -5.65 13.00
C ILE A 175 -24.44 -6.83 12.02
N TYR A 176 -25.52 -7.41 11.51
CA TYR A 176 -25.43 -8.52 10.55
C TYR A 176 -24.82 -8.08 9.23
N GLU A 177 -25.21 -6.91 8.71
CA GLU A 177 -24.66 -6.36 7.48
C GLU A 177 -23.15 -6.11 7.60
N HIS A 178 -22.71 -5.53 8.72
CA HIS A 178 -21.29 -5.30 8.95
C HIS A 178 -20.50 -6.59 9.14
N PHE A 179 -21.09 -7.59 9.82
CA PHE A 179 -20.48 -8.89 10.02
C PHE A 179 -20.27 -9.64 8.69
N GLU A 180 -21.27 -9.66 7.81
CA GLU A 180 -21.17 -10.29 6.48
C GLU A 180 -20.06 -9.68 5.62
N LYS A 181 -19.79 -8.38 5.79
CA LYS A 181 -18.81 -7.64 4.98
C LYS A 181 -17.43 -7.53 5.66
N LEU A 182 -17.30 -7.93 6.92
CA LEU A 182 -16.12 -7.69 7.73
C LEU A 182 -14.85 -8.27 7.09
N ASN A 183 -14.91 -9.54 6.70
CA ASN A 183 -13.77 -10.23 6.10
C ASN A 183 -13.34 -9.54 4.80
N LYS A 184 -14.29 -9.17 3.94
CA LYS A 184 -13.99 -8.48 2.69
C LYS A 184 -13.31 -7.13 2.92
N ILE A 185 -13.79 -6.36 3.90
CA ILE A 185 -13.15 -5.11 4.29
C ILE A 185 -11.73 -5.40 4.79
N ALA A 186 -11.56 -6.35 5.72
CA ALA A 186 -10.25 -6.72 6.24
C ALA A 186 -9.27 -7.13 5.14
N ARG A 187 -9.70 -7.95 4.17
CA ARG A 187 -8.89 -8.33 2.99
C ARG A 187 -8.40 -7.11 2.23
N LYS A 188 -9.30 -6.20 1.88
CA LYS A 188 -8.92 -4.98 1.16
C LYS A 188 -7.99 -4.09 1.98
N GLU A 189 -8.29 -3.87 3.26
CA GLU A 189 -7.44 -3.06 4.13
C GLU A 189 -6.03 -3.63 4.26
N MET A 190 -5.86 -4.96 4.24
CA MET A 190 -4.54 -5.59 4.21
C MET A 190 -3.79 -5.32 2.89
N LEU A 191 -4.50 -5.30 1.76
CA LEU A 191 -3.92 -5.05 0.44
C LEU A 191 -3.58 -3.58 0.19
N ASP A 192 -4.34 -2.65 0.79
CA ASP A 192 -4.12 -1.20 0.66
C ASP A 192 -2.99 -0.69 1.60
N VAL A 193 -2.38 -1.57 2.40
CA VAL A 193 -1.24 -1.21 3.26
C VAL A 193 0.00 -0.92 2.41
N ILE A 194 0.65 0.20 2.72
CA ILE A 194 1.93 0.59 2.13
C ILE A 194 3.06 -0.12 2.91
N TYR A 195 3.47 -1.31 2.45
CA TYR A 195 4.40 -2.17 3.18
C TYR A 195 5.85 -1.67 3.29
N HIS A 196 6.25 -0.67 2.51
CA HIS A 196 7.53 0.02 2.75
C HIS A 196 7.48 1.02 3.91
N ASN A 197 6.30 1.37 4.43
CA ASN A 197 6.20 2.12 5.69
C ASN A 197 6.43 1.16 6.87
N LEU A 198 7.71 0.93 7.19
CA LEU A 198 8.10 -0.08 8.18
C LEU A 198 7.61 0.25 9.60
N ASP A 199 7.46 1.52 9.97
CA ASP A 199 6.87 1.90 11.26
C ASP A 199 5.40 1.45 11.36
N LYS A 200 4.62 1.64 10.29
CA LYS A 200 3.23 1.16 10.22
C LYS A 200 3.20 -0.37 10.25
N VAL A 201 4.04 -1.03 9.47
CA VAL A 201 4.11 -2.50 9.41
C VAL A 201 4.50 -3.09 10.76
N GLU A 202 5.50 -2.53 11.44
CA GLU A 202 5.90 -2.95 12.79
C GLU A 202 4.72 -2.92 13.75
N ASN A 203 4.02 -1.78 13.83
CA ASN A 203 2.87 -1.62 14.70
C ASN A 203 1.76 -2.64 14.39
N MET A 204 1.47 -2.86 13.10
CA MET A 204 0.51 -3.86 12.65
C MET A 204 0.91 -5.27 13.05
N TYR A 205 2.16 -5.68 12.81
CA TYR A 205 2.65 -7.01 13.16
C TYR A 205 2.63 -7.26 14.68
N ARG A 206 3.06 -6.27 15.48
CA ARG A 206 2.99 -6.35 16.95
C ARG A 206 1.56 -6.46 17.44
N ALA A 207 0.64 -5.68 16.88
CA ALA A 207 -0.76 -5.66 17.29
C ALA A 207 -1.50 -6.94 16.88
N THR A 208 -1.28 -7.44 15.67
CA THR A 208 -1.99 -8.60 15.10
C THR A 208 -1.39 -9.93 15.58
N PHE A 209 -0.07 -10.11 15.44
CA PHE A 209 0.61 -11.38 15.71
C PHE A 209 1.20 -11.50 17.10
N LYS A 210 1.21 -10.40 17.88
CA LYS A 210 1.75 -10.37 19.25
C LYS A 210 3.22 -10.83 19.32
N ILE A 211 4.00 -10.52 18.30
CA ILE A 211 5.43 -10.81 18.23
C ILE A 211 6.27 -9.57 18.56
N ASP A 212 7.50 -9.79 19.00
CA ASP A 212 8.51 -8.75 19.07
C ASP A 212 9.11 -8.52 17.68
N PHE A 213 8.57 -7.54 16.96
CA PHE A 213 9.04 -7.21 15.61
C PHE A 213 10.53 -6.81 15.63
N PRO A 214 11.35 -7.26 14.67
CA PRO A 214 12.78 -6.96 14.65
C PRO A 214 13.06 -5.47 14.42
N ASP A 215 14.28 -5.03 14.74
CA ASP A 215 14.71 -3.65 14.51
C ASP A 215 14.63 -3.26 13.02
N ILE A 216 14.02 -2.11 12.75
CA ILE A 216 13.81 -1.60 11.39
C ILE A 216 14.77 -0.46 11.01
N GLN A 217 15.61 0.04 11.94
CA GLN A 217 16.28 1.33 11.78
C GLN A 217 17.16 1.41 10.51
N GLU A 218 17.92 0.36 10.21
CA GLU A 218 18.75 0.31 9.01
C GLU A 218 17.93 0.08 7.73
N LEU A 219 16.88 -0.75 7.80
CA LEU A 219 16.00 -1.01 6.66
C LEU A 219 15.16 0.21 6.29
N SER A 220 14.70 0.99 7.28
CA SER A 220 13.98 2.24 7.03
C SER A 220 14.84 3.25 6.27
N LYS A 221 16.15 3.31 6.56
CA LYS A 221 17.10 4.12 5.77
C LYS A 221 17.24 3.58 4.35
N ALA A 222 17.29 2.27 4.19
CA ALA A 222 17.40 1.63 2.89
C ALA A 222 16.16 1.85 2.00
N VAL A 223 14.96 1.80 2.61
CA VAL A 223 13.69 2.16 1.97
C VAL A 223 13.68 3.63 1.55
N ALA A 224 14.11 4.54 2.43
CA ALA A 224 14.22 5.95 2.11
C ALA A 224 15.10 6.19 0.88
N GLN A 225 16.26 5.51 0.80
CA GLN A 225 17.14 5.57 -0.36
C GLN A 225 16.48 5.00 -1.63
N ARG A 226 15.67 3.94 -1.52
CA ARG A 226 14.91 3.39 -2.65
C ARG A 226 13.96 4.44 -3.27
N HIS A 227 13.39 5.36 -2.50
CA HIS A 227 12.57 6.44 -3.08
C HIS A 227 13.37 7.32 -4.05
N ASP A 228 14.61 7.66 -3.71
CA ASP A 228 15.49 8.44 -4.59
C ASP A 228 15.89 7.62 -5.84
N LEU A 229 16.15 6.33 -5.69
CA LEU A 229 16.46 5.45 -6.81
C LEU A 229 15.30 5.33 -7.83
N VAL A 230 14.06 5.25 -7.34
CA VAL A 230 12.86 5.07 -8.18
C VAL A 230 12.33 6.40 -8.72
N HIS A 231 12.08 7.38 -7.85
CA HIS A 231 11.34 8.59 -8.22
C HIS A 231 12.24 9.73 -8.71
N ARG A 232 13.54 9.69 -8.38
CA ARG A 232 14.51 10.70 -8.80
C ARG A 232 15.57 10.13 -9.73
N ASN A 233 15.32 8.95 -10.29
CA ASN A 233 16.22 8.25 -11.22
C ASN A 233 17.65 8.10 -10.67
N GLY A 234 17.78 7.83 -9.36
CA GLY A 234 19.08 7.65 -8.72
C GLY A 234 19.77 8.94 -8.26
N LYS A 235 19.02 10.04 -8.08
CA LYS A 235 19.55 11.31 -7.55
C LYS A 235 18.88 11.67 -6.22
N THR A 236 19.56 12.36 -5.33
CA THR A 236 18.97 12.86 -4.07
C THR A 236 18.07 14.08 -4.32
N LYS A 237 17.47 14.64 -3.26
CA LYS A 237 16.72 15.92 -3.29
C LYS A 237 17.57 17.09 -3.81
N GLU A 238 18.86 17.03 -3.55
CA GLU A 238 19.85 18.05 -3.88
C GLU A 238 20.42 17.84 -5.30
N GLY A 239 20.05 16.75 -5.98
CA GLY A 239 20.47 16.43 -7.35
C GLY A 239 21.74 15.59 -7.46
N GLU A 240 22.32 15.16 -6.33
CA GLU A 240 23.54 14.34 -6.27
C GLU A 240 23.27 12.89 -6.65
N GLU A 241 24.18 12.24 -7.39
CA GLU A 241 24.04 10.81 -7.73
C GLU A 241 24.17 9.93 -6.49
N VAL A 242 23.20 9.03 -6.31
CA VAL A 242 23.26 7.97 -5.31
C VAL A 242 24.12 6.84 -5.87
N ASN A 243 25.31 6.68 -5.30
CA ASN A 243 26.22 5.61 -5.69
C ASN A 243 25.82 4.28 -5.04
N ILE A 244 25.45 3.31 -5.89
CA ILE A 244 25.17 1.92 -5.50
C ILE A 244 26.20 1.02 -6.16
N ASP A 245 27.01 0.35 -5.34
CA ASP A 245 28.00 -0.63 -5.77
C ASP A 245 27.62 -2.06 -5.35
N GLU A 246 28.44 -3.03 -5.74
CA GLU A 246 28.21 -4.44 -5.43
C GLU A 246 28.13 -4.71 -3.91
N GLU A 247 28.99 -4.06 -3.13
CA GLU A 247 29.08 -4.27 -1.68
C GLU A 247 27.89 -3.67 -0.94
N SER A 248 27.39 -2.51 -1.38
CA SER A 248 26.18 -1.88 -0.84
C SER A 248 24.95 -2.77 -1.02
N ILE A 249 24.79 -3.38 -2.21
CA ILE A 249 23.71 -4.35 -2.47
C ILE A 249 23.89 -5.61 -1.63
N LYS A 250 25.11 -6.13 -1.52
CA LYS A 250 25.38 -7.32 -0.71
C LYS A 250 25.02 -7.09 0.76
N LYS A 251 25.37 -5.93 1.32
CA LYS A 251 25.00 -5.53 2.68
C LYS A 251 23.49 -5.40 2.82
N LEU A 252 22.81 -4.76 1.87
CA LEU A 252 21.36 -4.65 1.86
C LEU A 252 20.69 -6.02 1.88
N ILE A 253 21.08 -6.91 0.97
CA ILE A 253 20.53 -8.26 0.85
C ILE A 253 20.74 -9.05 2.14
N ALA A 254 21.93 -8.99 2.75
CA ALA A 254 22.18 -9.65 4.02
C ALA A 254 21.24 -9.15 5.13
N LYS A 255 21.03 -7.83 5.21
CA LYS A 255 20.13 -7.22 6.21
C LYS A 255 18.68 -7.61 5.99
N ILE A 256 18.21 -7.59 4.75
CA ILE A 256 16.86 -8.05 4.40
C ILE A 256 16.69 -9.53 4.74
N TYR A 257 17.68 -10.36 4.42
CA TYR A 257 17.65 -11.79 4.73
C TYR A 257 17.57 -12.03 6.24
N ASP A 258 18.45 -11.42 7.04
CA ASP A 258 18.46 -11.57 8.50
C ASP A 258 17.13 -11.12 9.14
N PHE A 259 16.56 -10.02 8.63
CA PHE A 259 15.27 -9.51 9.09
C PHE A 259 14.12 -10.46 8.76
N VAL A 260 14.05 -10.95 7.52
CA VAL A 260 13.05 -11.92 7.08
C VAL A 260 13.20 -13.24 7.85
N GLU A 261 14.42 -13.71 8.07
CA GLU A 261 14.69 -14.89 8.91
C GLU A 261 14.14 -14.75 10.33
N SER A 262 14.33 -13.58 10.93
CA SER A 262 13.81 -13.30 12.28
C SER A 262 12.28 -13.38 12.31
N ILE A 263 11.60 -12.75 11.35
CA ILE A 263 10.13 -12.81 11.24
C ILE A 263 9.66 -14.25 11.01
N SER A 264 10.30 -14.96 10.07
CA SER A 264 9.95 -16.35 9.74
C SER A 264 10.08 -17.28 10.94
N ASN A 265 11.08 -17.07 11.79
CA ASN A 265 11.25 -17.86 13.02
C ASN A 265 10.21 -17.51 14.08
N LEU A 266 9.89 -16.21 14.27
CA LEU A 266 8.87 -15.76 15.22
C LEU A 266 7.48 -16.31 14.88
N LEU A 267 7.16 -16.37 13.58
CA LEU A 267 5.87 -16.84 13.07
C LEU A 267 5.86 -18.33 12.71
N LYS A 268 7.00 -19.03 12.82
CA LYS A 268 7.17 -20.46 12.49
C LYS A 268 6.74 -20.79 11.05
N LEU A 269 7.14 -19.96 10.10
CA LEU A 269 6.81 -20.12 8.68
C LEU A 269 7.53 -21.30 8.01
N LYS A 270 8.52 -21.88 8.69
CA LYS A 270 9.31 -23.02 8.23
C LYS A 270 8.78 -24.27 8.93
N GLY A 271 7.88 -25.00 8.27
CA GLY A 271 7.23 -26.19 8.82
C GLY A 271 6.71 -27.10 7.72
#